data_AF-A0A2V2RE87-F1
#
_entry.id   AF-A0A2V2RE87-F1
#
_cell.length_a   1.000
_cell.length_b   1.000
_cell.length_c   1.000
_cell.angle_alpha   90.00
_cell.angle_beta   90.00
_cell.angle_gamma   90.00
#
_symmetry.space_group_name_H-M   'P 1'
#
loop_
_entity.id
_entity.type
_entity.pdbx_description
1 polymer ?
#
loop_
_entity_poly.entity_id
_entity_poly.type
_entity_poly.pdbx_seq_one_letter_code
_entity_poly.pdbx_strand_id
1 'polypeptide(L)'
;MFRIKASYSDQLELRTTLERAREFFGELRNFVDLMPGIEGIRKEADGIMRWIVRAEVPVIGPVHASFAVEKTEDQPNRLEWSPARSEMKNYLRYAAAFEERGQKVLIRIAQHVELRRPSAKDLHRFAILVGEAAISAEMQKRVGEMIKVFLERARVKLEGETEPEPEPVTAT
;
A
#
# COMPACT_ATOMS: atom_id res chain seq x y z
N MET A 1 -0.85 -25.29 8.46
CA MET A 1 -1.32 -24.20 7.58
C MET A 1 -0.13 -23.33 7.26
N PHE A 2 0.17 -23.14 5.99
CA PHE A 2 1.33 -22.38 5.50
C PHE A 2 1.01 -20.89 5.43
N ARG A 3 1.91 -20.03 5.93
CA ARG A 3 1.65 -18.58 6.04
C ARG A 3 2.82 -17.77 5.50
N ILE A 4 2.59 -16.99 4.45
CA ILE A 4 3.57 -16.00 3.99
C ILE A 4 3.22 -14.67 4.59
N LYS A 5 4.18 -14.02 5.24
CA LYS A 5 3.97 -12.70 5.85
C LYS A 5 4.95 -11.67 5.31
N ALA A 6 4.47 -10.45 5.15
CA ALA A 6 5.27 -9.27 4.92
C ALA A 6 4.70 -8.09 5.72
N SER A 7 5.57 -7.37 6.41
CA SER A 7 5.24 -6.15 7.17
C SER A 7 6.19 -5.06 6.73
N TYR A 8 5.67 -3.99 6.14
CA TYR A 8 6.43 -2.83 5.75
C TYR A 8 5.96 -1.62 6.52
N SER A 9 6.91 -0.76 6.90
CA SER A 9 6.61 0.54 7.46
C SER A 9 7.65 1.53 6.98
N ASP A 10 7.22 2.73 6.60
CA ASP A 10 8.11 3.79 6.17
C ASP A 10 7.45 5.15 6.41
N GLN A 11 8.22 6.21 6.19
CA GLN A 11 7.74 7.57 6.35
C GLN A 11 8.19 8.46 5.19
N LEU A 12 7.35 9.43 4.86
CA LEU A 12 7.57 10.36 3.78
C LEU A 12 7.18 11.76 4.29
N GLU A 13 8.09 12.71 4.16
CA GLU A 13 7.80 14.13 4.41
C GLU A 13 7.57 14.83 3.07
N LEU A 14 6.48 15.59 2.95
CA LEU A 14 6.05 16.29 1.73
C LEU A 14 5.73 17.76 2.01
N ARG A 15 6.07 18.64 1.07
CA ARG A 15 5.61 20.03 1.07
C ARG A 15 4.18 20.11 0.52
N THR A 16 3.19 19.92 1.38
CA THR A 16 1.76 19.92 1.03
C THR A 16 0.92 20.23 2.28
N THR A 17 -0.41 20.27 2.15
CA THR A 17 -1.34 20.39 3.29
C THR A 17 -1.76 19.01 3.80
N LEU A 18 -2.16 18.92 5.07
CA LEU A 18 -2.62 17.65 5.66
C LEU A 18 -3.84 17.10 4.92
N GLU A 19 -4.78 17.97 4.56
CA GLU A 19 -5.98 17.63 3.78
C GLU A 19 -5.61 16.98 2.44
N ARG A 20 -4.75 17.63 1.65
CA ARG A 20 -4.32 17.13 0.35
C ARG A 20 -3.57 15.80 0.45
N ALA A 21 -2.67 15.66 1.43
CA ALA A 21 -1.98 14.40 1.69
C ALA A 21 -3.00 13.30 2.04
N ARG A 22 -3.92 13.58 2.96
CA ARG A 22 -4.93 12.62 3.41
C ARG A 22 -5.84 12.17 2.27
N GLU A 23 -6.35 13.11 1.47
CA GLU A 23 -7.16 12.80 0.29
C GLU A 23 -6.39 11.90 -0.69
N PHE A 24 -5.13 12.24 -0.96
CA PHE A 24 -4.28 11.47 -1.86
C PHE A 24 -4.09 10.02 -1.39
N PHE A 25 -3.71 9.82 -0.13
CA PHE A 25 -3.47 8.49 0.44
C PHE A 25 -4.76 7.75 0.82
N GLY A 26 -5.92 8.40 0.75
CA GLY A 26 -7.25 7.82 0.91
C GLY A 26 -7.94 7.44 -0.40
N GLU A 27 -7.51 8.02 -1.52
CA GLU A 27 -8.03 7.72 -2.86
C GLU A 27 -7.40 6.43 -3.40
N LEU A 28 -8.23 5.38 -3.47
CA LEU A 28 -7.82 4.04 -3.90
C LEU A 28 -7.27 4.01 -5.33
N ARG A 29 -7.75 4.89 -6.21
CA ARG A 29 -7.22 5.02 -7.58
C ARG A 29 -5.74 5.35 -7.61
N ASN A 30 -5.25 6.16 -6.67
CA ASN A 30 -3.82 6.48 -6.60
C ASN A 30 -2.95 5.24 -6.36
N PHE A 31 -3.46 4.22 -5.65
CA PHE A 31 -2.74 2.95 -5.49
C PHE A 31 -2.70 2.17 -6.79
N VAL A 32 -3.82 2.10 -7.52
CA VAL A 32 -3.87 1.42 -8.83
C VAL A 32 -2.92 2.09 -9.82
N ASP A 33 -2.91 3.41 -9.86
CA ASP A 33 -2.12 4.16 -10.85
C ASP A 33 -0.62 4.20 -10.52
N LEU A 34 -0.27 4.24 -9.23
CA LEU A 34 1.10 4.55 -8.80
C LEU A 34 1.82 3.38 -8.15
N MET A 35 1.12 2.43 -7.51
CA MET A 35 1.76 1.29 -6.86
C MET A 35 1.91 0.13 -7.85
N PRO A 36 3.14 -0.29 -8.18
CA PRO A 36 3.34 -1.40 -9.11
C PRO A 36 2.75 -2.69 -8.54
N GLY A 37 2.13 -3.49 -9.40
CA GLY A 37 1.55 -4.79 -9.05
C GLY A 37 0.13 -4.75 -8.49
N ILE A 38 -0.46 -3.57 -8.28
CA ILE A 38 -1.91 -3.45 -8.06
C ILE A 38 -2.58 -3.46 -9.43
N GLU A 39 -3.31 -4.53 -9.77
CA GLU A 39 -4.03 -4.62 -11.05
C GLU A 39 -5.36 -3.85 -11.03
N GLY A 40 -5.96 -3.72 -9.85
CA GLY A 40 -7.19 -2.97 -9.69
C GLY A 40 -7.78 -3.11 -8.30
N ILE A 41 -8.67 -2.18 -7.97
CA ILE A 41 -9.44 -2.20 -6.74
C ILE A 41 -10.92 -2.09 -7.13
N ARG A 42 -11.72 -3.06 -6.69
CA ARG A 42 -13.16 -3.13 -7.00
C ARG A 42 -13.98 -2.94 -5.74
N LYS A 43 -15.03 -2.13 -5.83
CA LYS A 43 -16.03 -2.04 -4.77
C LYS A 43 -16.97 -3.23 -4.82
N GLU A 44 -17.20 -3.85 -3.68
CA GLU A 44 -18.15 -4.94 -3.48
C GLU A 44 -19.33 -4.46 -2.60
N ALA A 45 -20.21 -5.39 -2.22
CA ALA A 45 -21.26 -5.14 -1.25
C ALA A 45 -20.67 -4.71 0.11
N ASP A 46 -21.50 -4.05 0.92
CA ASP A 46 -21.20 -3.75 2.33
C ASP A 46 -19.95 -2.89 2.57
N GLY A 47 -19.53 -2.11 1.56
CA GLY A 47 -18.37 -1.21 1.68
C GLY A 47 -17.01 -1.93 1.60
N ILE A 48 -17.01 -3.21 1.25
CA ILE A 48 -15.77 -3.98 1.03
C ILE A 48 -15.11 -3.51 -0.27
N MET A 49 -13.80 -3.37 -0.23
CA MET A 49 -12.95 -3.13 -1.39
C MET A 49 -12.09 -4.37 -1.64
N ARG A 50 -12.18 -4.94 -2.84
CA ARG A 50 -11.34 -6.04 -3.28
C ARG A 50 -10.13 -5.51 -4.04
N TRP A 51 -8.96 -5.65 -3.42
CA TRP A 51 -7.67 -5.33 -4.03
C TRP A 51 -7.17 -6.54 -4.79
N ILE A 52 -6.89 -6.39 -6.07
CA ILE A 52 -6.36 -7.43 -6.95
C ILE A 52 -4.89 -7.10 -7.18
N VAL A 53 -4.01 -8.01 -6.78
CA VAL A 53 -2.56 -7.82 -6.79
C VAL A 53 -1.92 -8.93 -7.62
N ARG A 54 -1.08 -8.53 -8.56
CA ARG A 54 -0.19 -9.41 -9.31
C ARG A 54 1.24 -8.92 -9.19
N ALA A 55 2.09 -9.77 -8.64
CA ALA A 55 3.51 -9.48 -8.51
C ALA A 55 4.34 -10.71 -8.89
N GLU A 56 5.43 -10.48 -9.59
CA GLU A 56 6.50 -11.47 -9.68
C GLU A 56 7.31 -11.41 -8.38
N VAL A 57 7.38 -12.53 -7.66
CA VAL A 57 8.23 -12.65 -6.48
C VAL A 57 9.39 -13.59 -6.81
N PRO A 58 10.65 -13.16 -6.64
CA PRO A 58 11.80 -14.02 -6.88
C PRO A 58 11.65 -15.37 -6.15
N VAL A 59 12.09 -16.45 -6.79
CA VAL A 59 12.06 -17.84 -6.25
C VAL A 59 10.66 -18.46 -6.12
N ILE A 60 9.61 -17.66 -5.91
CA ILE A 60 8.22 -18.11 -5.81
C ILE A 60 7.54 -18.11 -7.19
N GLY A 61 7.86 -17.13 -8.04
CA GLY A 61 7.22 -16.89 -9.33
C GLY A 61 6.02 -15.94 -9.25
N PRO A 62 5.08 -16.01 -10.20
CA PRO A 62 3.93 -15.12 -10.25
C PRO A 62 2.99 -15.38 -9.06
N VAL A 63 2.75 -14.33 -8.28
CA VAL A 63 1.75 -14.33 -7.21
C VAL A 63 0.57 -13.49 -7.68
N HIS A 64 -0.59 -14.13 -7.74
CA HIS A 64 -1.88 -13.45 -7.92
C HIS A 64 -2.70 -13.63 -6.64
N ALA A 65 -3.00 -12.53 -5.97
CA ALA A 65 -3.79 -12.52 -4.75
C ALA A 65 -4.92 -11.49 -4.85
N SER A 66 -6.05 -11.82 -4.23
CA SER A 66 -7.10 -10.83 -3.96
C SER A 66 -7.27 -10.69 -2.45
N PHE A 67 -7.45 -9.45 -2.00
CA PHE A 67 -7.63 -9.10 -0.59
C PHE A 67 -8.94 -8.35 -0.45
N ALA A 68 -9.86 -8.87 0.36
CA ALA A 68 -11.05 -8.13 0.77
C ALA A 68 -10.71 -7.27 2.00
N VAL A 69 -10.87 -5.95 1.87
CA VAL A 69 -10.61 -5.00 2.96
C VAL A 69 -11.81 -4.07 3.20
N GLU A 70 -11.94 -3.60 4.42
CA GLU A 70 -12.92 -2.59 4.84
C GLU A 70 -12.19 -1.39 5.45
N LYS A 71 -12.76 -0.20 5.30
CA LYS A 71 -12.20 1.02 5.90
C LYS A 71 -12.55 1.02 7.39
N THR A 72 -11.57 0.77 8.24
CA THR A 72 -11.77 0.68 9.70
C THR A 72 -11.45 1.97 10.43
N GLU A 73 -10.71 2.89 9.79
CA GLU A 73 -10.43 4.21 10.34
C GLU A 73 -10.46 5.28 9.24
N ASP A 74 -11.15 6.39 9.50
CA ASP A 74 -11.34 7.50 8.58
C ASP A 74 -11.28 8.86 9.31
N GLN A 75 -10.17 9.10 10.01
CA GLN A 75 -9.96 10.31 10.80
C GLN A 75 -9.13 11.34 10.03
N PRO A 76 -9.10 12.62 10.44
CA PRO A 76 -8.26 13.63 9.80
C PRO A 76 -6.77 13.26 9.80
N ASN A 77 -6.27 12.71 10.90
CA ASN A 77 -4.85 12.36 11.08
C ASN A 77 -4.53 10.89 10.81
N ARG A 78 -5.51 10.06 10.44
CA ARG A 78 -5.29 8.63 10.20
C ARG A 78 -6.34 7.98 9.31
N LEU A 79 -5.87 7.15 8.40
CA LEU A 79 -6.66 6.24 7.57
C LEU A 79 -6.23 4.81 7.82
N GLU A 80 -7.19 3.88 7.90
CA GLU A 80 -6.89 2.46 7.97
C GLU A 80 -7.87 1.64 7.11
N TRP A 81 -7.30 0.75 6.32
CA TRP A 81 -7.99 -0.35 5.64
C TRP A 81 -7.51 -1.66 6.26
N SER A 82 -8.44 -2.46 6.77
CA SER A 82 -8.15 -3.73 7.44
C SER A 82 -8.85 -4.88 6.73
N PRO A 83 -8.42 -6.15 6.94
CA PRO A 83 -9.09 -7.30 6.35
C PRO A 83 -10.58 -7.29 6.69
N ALA A 84 -11.43 -7.49 5.68
CA ALA A 84 -12.85 -7.65 5.87
C ALA A 84 -13.12 -8.86 6.79
N ARG A 85 -14.17 -8.79 7.61
CA ARG A 85 -14.47 -9.86 8.59
C ARG A 85 -14.65 -11.25 7.99
N SER A 86 -15.10 -11.30 6.73
CA SER A 86 -15.32 -12.53 5.96
C SER A 86 -14.05 -13.09 5.31
N GLU A 87 -12.95 -12.33 5.30
CA GLU A 87 -11.69 -12.75 4.69
C GLU A 87 -10.97 -13.76 5.59
N MET A 88 -10.59 -14.90 5.02
CA MET A 88 -9.94 -16.01 5.74
C MET A 88 -8.64 -16.47 5.09
N LYS A 89 -8.36 -16.04 3.86
CA LYS A 89 -7.27 -16.55 3.02
C LYS A 89 -6.14 -15.55 2.87
N ASN A 90 -6.45 -14.29 2.56
CA ASN A 90 -5.45 -13.29 2.21
C ASN A 90 -5.71 -12.00 2.98
N TYR A 91 -4.81 -11.62 3.88
CA TYR A 91 -4.99 -10.43 4.70
C TYR A 91 -4.12 -9.31 4.18
N LEU A 92 -4.75 -8.15 4.02
CA LEU A 92 -4.09 -6.88 3.77
C LEU A 92 -4.56 -5.92 4.85
N ARG A 93 -3.60 -5.31 5.54
CA ARG A 93 -3.83 -4.11 6.34
C ARG A 93 -2.96 -3.01 5.78
N TYR A 94 -3.54 -1.83 5.58
CA TYR A 94 -2.83 -0.61 5.22
C TYR A 94 -3.27 0.49 6.17
N ALA A 95 -2.32 1.21 6.73
CA ALA A 95 -2.57 2.37 7.57
C ALA A 95 -1.66 3.52 7.14
N ALA A 96 -2.21 4.72 7.12
CA ALA A 96 -1.48 5.97 6.94
C ALA A 96 -1.84 6.94 8.05
N ALA A 97 -0.82 7.46 8.73
CA ALA A 97 -0.97 8.52 9.74
C ALA A 97 -0.32 9.81 9.22
N PHE A 98 -0.95 10.94 9.51
CA PHE A 98 -0.58 12.26 9.01
C PHE A 98 -0.27 13.19 10.18
N GLU A 99 0.85 13.90 10.10
CA GLU A 99 1.32 14.84 11.12
C GLU A 99 1.78 16.12 10.44
N GLU A 100 1.18 17.26 10.79
CA GLU A 100 1.61 18.57 10.30
C GLU A 100 2.97 18.98 10.90
N ARG A 101 3.84 19.51 10.06
CA ARG A 101 5.18 20.00 10.40
C ARG A 101 5.47 21.31 9.68
N GLY A 102 4.85 22.38 10.17
CA GLY A 102 4.95 23.70 9.54
C GLY A 102 4.34 23.69 8.14
N GLN A 103 5.13 23.98 7.11
CA GLN A 103 4.69 23.93 5.69
C GLN A 103 4.77 22.52 5.07
N LYS A 104 4.96 21.49 5.87
CA LYS A 104 5.12 20.11 5.42
C LYS A 104 4.20 19.18 6.20
N VAL A 105 3.99 18.00 5.66
CA VAL A 105 3.26 16.90 6.31
C VAL A 105 4.17 15.69 6.34
N LEU A 106 4.33 15.09 7.52
CA LEU A 106 4.91 13.78 7.69
C LEU A 106 3.80 12.73 7.56
N ILE A 107 3.94 11.84 6.58
CA ILE A 107 3.09 10.66 6.40
C ILE A 107 3.86 9.44 6.90
N ARG A 108 3.26 8.68 7.81
CA ARG A 108 3.76 7.37 8.26
C ARG A 108 2.87 6.28 7.68
N ILE A 109 3.45 5.38 6.91
CA ILE A 109 2.71 4.27 6.30
C ILE A 109 3.13 2.97 6.97
N ALA A 110 2.14 2.10 7.21
CA ALA A 110 2.35 0.72 7.57
C ALA A 110 1.46 -0.17 6.68
N GLN A 111 2.04 -1.24 6.14
CA GLN A 111 1.33 -2.23 5.36
C GLN A 111 1.71 -3.63 5.82
N HIS A 112 0.71 -4.45 6.12
CA HIS A 112 0.86 -5.85 6.48
C HIS A 112 0.12 -6.73 5.48
N VAL A 113 0.80 -7.75 4.98
CA VAL A 113 0.27 -8.73 4.05
C VAL A 113 0.48 -10.13 4.61
N GLU A 114 -0.57 -10.93 4.63
CA GLU A 114 -0.49 -12.35 4.98
C GLU A 114 -1.22 -13.19 3.92
N LEU A 115 -0.54 -14.17 3.32
CA LEU A 115 -1.15 -15.18 2.47
C LEU A 115 -1.23 -16.50 3.23
N ARG A 116 -2.45 -17.02 3.40
CA ARG A 116 -2.70 -18.30 4.08
C ARG A 116 -3.03 -19.37 3.07
N ARG A 117 -2.30 -20.48 3.14
CA ARG A 117 -2.50 -21.63 2.25
C ARG A 117 -2.60 -22.92 3.05
N PRO A 118 -3.48 -23.86 2.65
CA PRO A 118 -3.47 -25.21 3.21
C PRO A 118 -2.08 -25.86 3.11
N SER A 119 -1.41 -25.71 1.96
CA SER A 119 -0.09 -26.27 1.69
C SER A 119 0.85 -25.29 0.98
N ALA A 120 2.17 -25.49 1.12
CA ALA A 120 3.16 -24.70 0.40
C ALA A 120 3.07 -24.90 -1.13
N LYS A 121 2.62 -26.08 -1.59
CA LYS A 121 2.45 -26.40 -3.02
C LYS A 121 1.42 -25.50 -3.70
N ASP A 122 0.51 -24.91 -2.92
CA ASP A 122 -0.53 -24.00 -3.40
C ASP A 122 0.04 -22.63 -3.80
N LEU A 123 1.34 -22.38 -3.53
CA LEU A 123 2.07 -21.19 -3.97
C LEU A 123 2.98 -21.53 -5.14
N HIS A 124 3.81 -22.56 -4.98
CA HIS A 124 4.70 -23.05 -6.01
C HIS A 124 5.05 -24.52 -5.77
N ARG A 125 5.22 -25.31 -6.83
CA ARG A 125 5.50 -26.75 -6.74
C ARG A 125 6.73 -27.07 -5.86
N PHE A 126 7.73 -26.18 -5.86
CA PHE A 126 8.97 -26.33 -5.09
C PHE A 126 9.00 -25.53 -3.78
N ALA A 127 7.92 -24.85 -3.40
CA ALA A 127 7.87 -24.03 -2.19
C ALA A 127 8.16 -24.82 -0.90
N ILE A 128 7.88 -26.13 -0.88
CA ILE A 128 8.23 -27.01 0.24
C ILE A 128 9.74 -27.01 0.51
N LEU A 129 10.57 -26.95 -0.54
CA LEU A 129 12.02 -27.03 -0.42
C LEU A 129 12.63 -25.70 0.06
N VAL A 130 11.98 -24.58 -0.28
CA VAL A 130 12.45 -23.22 0.07
C VAL A 130 12.08 -22.86 1.51
N GLY A 131 10.92 -23.34 2.00
CA GLY A 131 10.45 -23.11 3.37
C GLY A 131 9.74 -21.76 3.57
N GLU A 132 8.88 -21.70 4.60
CA GLU A 132 8.01 -20.55 4.88
C GLU A 132 8.77 -19.24 5.13
N ALA A 133 9.90 -19.33 5.85
CA ALA A 133 10.69 -18.17 6.24
C ALA A 133 11.36 -17.48 5.04
N ALA A 134 11.98 -18.24 4.14
CA ALA A 134 12.64 -17.69 2.96
C ALA A 134 11.62 -17.09 1.99
N ILE A 135 10.47 -17.75 1.80
CA ILE A 135 9.36 -17.23 1.00
C ILE A 135 8.80 -15.93 1.59
N SER A 136 8.65 -15.85 2.92
CA SER A 136 8.24 -14.63 3.59
C SER A 136 9.26 -13.51 3.43
N ALA A 137 10.56 -13.81 3.46
CA ALA A 137 11.61 -12.81 3.23
C ALA A 137 11.59 -12.25 1.80
N GLU A 138 11.37 -13.08 0.78
CA GLU A 138 11.24 -12.60 -0.61
C GLU A 138 9.94 -11.79 -0.81
N MET A 139 8.83 -12.21 -0.20
CA MET A 139 7.60 -11.42 -0.19
C MET A 139 7.80 -10.06 0.50
N GLN A 140 8.51 -10.05 1.63
CA GLN A 140 8.85 -8.83 2.37
C GLN A 140 9.63 -7.83 1.50
N LYS A 141 10.66 -8.31 0.78
CA LYS A 141 11.42 -7.48 -0.16
C LYS A 141 10.50 -6.92 -1.24
N ARG A 142 9.67 -7.77 -1.85
CA ARG A 142 8.79 -7.36 -2.95
C ARG A 142 7.76 -6.32 -2.52
N VAL A 143 7.09 -6.53 -1.39
CA VAL A 143 6.14 -5.55 -0.82
C VAL A 143 6.86 -4.23 -0.52
N GLY A 144 8.06 -4.29 0.04
CA GLY A 144 8.87 -3.09 0.29
C GLY A 144 9.21 -2.32 -0.98
N GLU A 145 9.62 -2.99 -2.05
CA GLU A 145 9.87 -2.37 -3.36
C GLU A 145 8.63 -1.67 -3.92
N MET A 146 7.48 -2.35 -3.88
CA MET A 146 6.22 -1.79 -4.38
C MET A 146 5.85 -0.50 -3.65
N ILE A 147 5.98 -0.50 -2.31
CA ILE A 147 5.64 0.66 -1.49
C ILE A 147 6.65 1.79 -1.68
N LYS A 148 7.96 1.50 -1.80
CA LYS A 148 8.97 2.52 -2.10
C LYS A 148 8.68 3.24 -3.41
N VAL A 149 8.43 2.49 -4.49
CA VAL A 149 8.09 3.07 -5.79
C VAL A 149 6.80 3.88 -5.71
N PHE A 150 5.80 3.41 -4.97
CA PHE A 150 4.58 4.17 -4.72
C PHE A 150 4.86 5.51 -4.01
N LEU A 151 5.63 5.49 -2.92
CA LEU A 151 5.99 6.69 -2.16
C LEU A 151 6.79 7.69 -2.99
N GLU A 152 7.73 7.22 -3.81
CA GLU A 152 8.50 8.05 -4.73
C GLU A 152 7.59 8.74 -5.75
N ARG A 153 6.66 8.00 -6.37
CA ARG A 153 5.69 8.55 -7.32
C ARG A 153 4.69 9.50 -6.64
N ALA A 154 4.27 9.17 -5.42
CA ALA A 154 3.40 10.02 -4.62
C ALA A 154 4.05 11.36 -4.31
N ARG A 155 5.35 11.37 -3.95
CA ARG A 155 6.12 12.61 -3.77
C ARG A 155 6.10 13.46 -5.03
N VAL A 156 6.47 12.88 -6.18
CA VAL A 156 6.50 13.61 -7.45
C VAL A 156 5.14 14.22 -7.78
N LYS A 157 4.05 13.49 -7.59
CA LYS A 157 2.70 13.97 -7.86
C LYS A 157 2.25 15.07 -6.89
N LEU A 158 2.47 14.89 -5.60
CA LEU A 158 2.02 15.84 -4.57
C LEU A 158 2.85 17.13 -4.51
N GLU A 159 4.15 17.07 -4.82
CA GLU A 159 5.02 18.24 -4.81
C GLU A 159 5.10 18.91 -6.19
N GLY A 160 5.02 18.15 -7.28
CA GLY A 160 5.08 18.65 -8.66
C GLY A 160 3.82 19.37 -9.13
N GLU A 161 2.68 19.13 -8.48
CA GLU A 161 1.43 19.87 -8.67
C GLU A 161 1.33 21.10 -7.74
N THR A 162 2.45 21.57 -7.17
CA THR A 162 2.53 22.86 -6.48
C THR A 162 2.94 23.91 -7.52
N GLU A 163 1.98 24.70 -8.04
CA GLU A 163 2.31 25.82 -8.93
C GLU A 163 3.37 26.73 -8.28
N PRO A 164 4.32 27.29 -9.06
CA PRO A 164 5.22 28.30 -8.53
C PRO A 164 4.40 29.50 -8.02
N GLU A 165 4.73 30.01 -6.83
CA GLU A 165 4.20 31.27 -6.32
C GLU A 165 4.29 32.34 -7.44
N PRO A 166 3.22 33.10 -7.72
CA PRO A 166 3.30 34.17 -8.69
C PRO A 166 4.36 35.18 -8.21
N GLU A 167 5.34 35.48 -9.07
CA GLU A 167 6.35 36.49 -8.80
C GLU A 167 5.65 37.80 -8.39
N PRO A 168 6.15 38.51 -7.36
CA PRO A 168 5.58 39.78 -6.97
C PRO A 168 5.77 40.74 -8.15
N VAL A 169 4.65 41.10 -8.79
CA VAL A 169 4.60 42.13 -9.82
C VAL A 169 5.10 43.42 -9.19
N THR A 170 6.35 43.76 -9.48
CA THR A 170 6.91 45.06 -9.11
C THR A 170 6.31 46.06 -10.07
N ALA A 171 5.29 46.78 -9.62
CA ALA A 171 4.74 47.91 -10.33
C ALA A 171 5.82 49.01 -10.40
N THR A 172 6.22 49.38 -11.61
CA THR A 172 6.95 50.60 -11.93
C THR A 172 6.10 51.48 -12.83
#